data_AF-A0A1Q7IMD9-F1
#
_entry.id   AF-A0A1Q7IMD9-F1
#
_cell.length_a   1.000
_cell.length_b   1.000
_cell.length_c   1.000
_cell.angle_alpha   90.00
_cell.angle_beta   90.00
_cell.angle_gamma   90.00
#
_symmetry.space_group_name_H-M   'P 1'
#
loop_
_entity.id
_entity.type
_entity.pdbx_description
1 polymer ?
#
loop_
_entity_poly.entity_id
_entity_poly.type
_entity_poly.pdbx_seq_one_letter_code
_entity_poly.pdbx_strand_id
1 'polypeptide(L)'
;MFLAAAQSVVLFAAALSVACGHKDLAQEGSVEKSSTAIKAQLGDRVDETLDWNEHLIDALFTAGTSPPPALRVAAIMNVAVFDAENGVYRQFHPIHFDRVAPRGTSRWAAVIGAAYTTLSKLFPTQQSKFDADEAASLAAMTDDEDDDGSGQSTSLGLAWGTTVANDILAWRATDGFTTVYSPFTGGTAVGQWRPTPPAFAPMALQQFSFMKTFAVASAQQFVAPKTARHRHCPMGLRLQRGEVDRLPDRLSPYRRPDGHRLVLRRRRLGPLE
;
A
#
# COMPACT_ATOMS: atom_id res chain seq x y z
N MET A 1 -12.88 38.03 32.40
CA MET A 1 -13.85 36.97 32.77
C MET A 1 -13.22 35.66 32.31
N PHE A 2 -12.76 34.88 33.28
CA PHE A 2 -11.91 33.69 33.12
C PHE A 2 -12.70 32.44 32.70
N LEU A 3 -12.01 31.54 31.98
CA LEU A 3 -12.01 30.05 31.98
C LEU A 3 -11.82 29.57 30.51
N ALA A 4 -10.70 29.00 30.02
CA ALA A 4 -9.79 27.94 30.44
C ALA A 4 -10.24 26.50 30.10
N ALA A 5 -9.26 25.70 29.63
CA ALA A 5 -9.19 24.25 29.34
C ALA A 5 -9.57 23.83 27.90
N ALA A 6 -8.69 23.37 27.00
CA ALA A 6 -7.63 22.33 27.00
C ALA A 6 -8.14 20.90 26.66
N GLN A 7 -7.31 20.18 25.87
CA GLN A 7 -7.30 18.73 25.53
C GLN A 7 -8.19 18.30 24.32
N SER A 8 -7.73 17.52 23.33
CA SER A 8 -6.69 16.47 23.34
C SER A 8 -5.99 16.31 21.98
N VAL A 9 -4.66 16.34 21.99
CA VAL A 9 -3.80 15.69 20.98
C VAL A 9 -3.63 14.25 21.44
N VAL A 10 -3.99 13.26 20.62
CA VAL A 10 -3.72 11.85 20.94
C VAL A 10 -2.77 11.26 19.90
N LEU A 11 -1.49 11.19 20.30
CA LEU A 11 -0.49 10.29 19.73
C LEU A 11 -0.89 8.85 20.04
N PHE A 12 -1.08 8.00 19.04
CA PHE A 12 -1.22 6.55 19.26
C PHE A 12 0.01 5.80 18.76
N ALA A 13 0.83 5.40 19.72
CA ALA A 13 1.81 4.34 19.59
C ALA A 13 1.08 2.99 19.63
N ALA A 14 1.10 2.23 18.53
CA ALA A 14 0.69 0.83 18.54
C ALA A 14 1.84 -0.01 19.12
N ALA A 15 1.74 -0.39 20.40
CA ALA A 15 2.62 -1.40 20.99
C ALA A 15 2.13 -2.80 20.59
N LEU A 16 2.88 -3.50 19.74
CA LEU A 16 2.72 -4.94 19.56
C LEU A 16 3.22 -5.65 20.82
N SER A 17 2.30 -6.12 21.67
CA SER A 17 2.62 -7.07 22.73
C SER A 17 2.21 -8.47 22.28
N VAL A 18 3.19 -9.27 21.88
CA VAL A 18 3.07 -10.72 21.82
C VAL A 18 3.19 -11.22 23.26
N ALA A 19 2.14 -11.82 23.81
CA ALA A 19 2.27 -12.57 25.04
C ALA A 19 1.36 -13.81 25.07
N CYS A 20 2.00 -14.93 25.40
CA CYS A 20 1.39 -16.18 25.80
C CYS A 20 0.27 -15.99 26.83
N GLY A 21 -0.83 -16.71 26.61
CA GLY A 21 -1.69 -17.33 27.62
C GLY A 21 -1.90 -16.62 28.96
N HIS A 22 -2.80 -15.63 28.98
CA HIS A 22 -3.79 -15.43 30.05
C HIS A 22 -4.98 -14.68 29.46
N LYS A 23 -6.17 -15.29 29.49
CA LYS A 23 -7.41 -14.62 29.04
C LYS A 23 -7.88 -13.73 30.18
N ASP A 24 -7.69 -12.42 30.04
CA ASP A 24 -8.22 -11.43 30.96
C ASP A 24 -9.57 -10.91 30.40
N LEU A 25 -10.68 -11.43 30.93
CA LEU A 25 -12.05 -11.15 30.45
C LEU A 25 -12.45 -9.67 30.62
N ALA A 26 -11.74 -8.92 31.45
CA ALA A 26 -11.93 -7.47 31.60
C ALA A 26 -11.41 -6.68 30.38
N GLN A 27 -10.45 -7.24 29.65
CA GLN A 27 -9.81 -6.59 28.50
C GLN A 27 -10.63 -6.78 27.21
N GLU A 28 -11.33 -7.92 27.05
CA GLU A 28 -12.27 -8.16 25.95
C GLU A 28 -13.44 -7.15 25.97
N GLY A 29 -14.02 -6.87 27.15
CA GLY A 29 -15.11 -5.90 27.29
C GLY A 29 -14.69 -4.44 27.05
N SER A 30 -13.42 -4.09 27.25
CA SER A 30 -12.89 -2.76 26.93
C SER A 30 -12.63 -2.60 25.43
N VAL A 31 -12.11 -3.64 24.77
CA VAL A 31 -11.89 -3.64 23.31
C VAL A 31 -13.21 -3.62 22.55
N GLU A 32 -14.23 -4.35 23.01
CA GLU A 32 -15.57 -4.29 22.43
C GLU A 32 -16.21 -2.92 22.60
N LYS A 33 -16.15 -2.32 23.80
CA LYS A 33 -16.66 -0.95 24.01
C LYS A 33 -15.93 0.10 23.17
N SER A 34 -14.61 -0.03 23.00
CA SER A 34 -13.84 0.84 22.11
C SER A 34 -14.20 0.60 20.64
N SER A 35 -14.43 -0.65 20.21
CA SER A 35 -14.89 -0.98 18.86
C SER A 35 -16.29 -0.45 18.56
N THR A 36 -17.21 -0.55 19.52
CA THR A 36 -18.57 0.01 19.39
C THR A 36 -18.56 1.54 19.42
N ALA A 37 -17.70 2.15 20.24
CA ALA A 37 -17.53 3.60 20.27
C ALA A 37 -16.88 4.14 18.98
N ILE A 38 -15.92 3.39 18.39
CA ILE A 38 -15.33 3.71 17.08
C ILE A 38 -16.39 3.56 15.97
N LYS A 39 -17.19 2.49 15.96
CA LYS A 39 -18.32 2.34 15.02
C LYS A 39 -19.40 3.40 15.20
N ALA A 40 -19.65 3.85 16.42
CA ALA A 40 -20.59 4.93 16.71
C ALA A 40 -20.03 6.33 16.36
N GLN A 41 -18.70 6.51 16.37
CA GLN A 41 -18.03 7.73 15.91
C GLN A 41 -17.81 7.76 14.39
N LEU A 42 -17.64 6.62 13.73
CA LEU A 42 -17.57 6.47 12.27
C LEU A 42 -18.95 6.37 11.58
N GLY A 43 -20.03 6.64 12.32
CA GLY A 43 -21.42 6.28 11.99
C GLY A 43 -21.69 6.06 10.50
N ASP A 44 -21.81 4.80 10.06
CA ASP A 44 -22.21 4.37 8.71
C ASP A 44 -21.52 5.03 7.48
N ARG A 45 -20.50 5.88 7.66
CA ARG A 45 -19.80 6.55 6.57
C ARG A 45 -18.73 5.62 6.01
N VAL A 46 -18.85 5.29 4.73
CA VAL A 46 -17.80 4.58 3.99
C VAL A 46 -16.59 5.50 3.90
N ASP A 47 -15.41 5.01 4.33
CA ASP A 47 -14.15 5.69 4.07
C ASP A 47 -13.71 5.32 2.65
N GLU A 48 -13.94 6.22 1.70
CA GLU A 48 -13.61 6.00 0.29
C GLU A 48 -12.12 5.70 0.08
N THR A 49 -11.22 6.14 0.97
CA THR A 49 -9.80 5.80 0.87
C THR A 49 -9.57 4.32 1.12
N LEU A 50 -10.30 3.73 2.07
CA LEU A 50 -10.20 2.31 2.38
C LEU A 50 -10.87 1.47 1.28
N ASP A 51 -12.04 1.89 0.80
CA ASP A 51 -12.76 1.22 -0.29
C ASP A 51 -11.92 1.14 -1.57
N TRP A 52 -11.38 2.28 -2.02
CA TRP A 52 -10.53 2.32 -3.21
C TRP A 52 -9.18 1.60 -3.03
N ASN A 53 -8.71 1.42 -1.79
CA ASN A 53 -7.56 0.55 -1.51
C ASN A 53 -7.90 -0.94 -1.71
N GLU A 54 -9.15 -1.36 -1.45
CA GLU A 54 -9.60 -2.72 -1.79
C GLU A 54 -9.65 -2.91 -3.33
N HIS A 55 -10.21 -1.94 -4.06
CA HIS A 55 -10.21 -1.96 -5.53
C HIS A 55 -8.80 -1.99 -6.14
N LEU A 56 -7.85 -1.25 -5.56
CA LEU A 56 -6.44 -1.31 -5.94
C LEU A 56 -5.87 -2.73 -5.76
N ILE A 57 -6.12 -3.37 -4.62
CA ILE A 57 -5.62 -4.73 -4.34
C ILE A 57 -6.18 -5.72 -5.37
N ASP A 58 -7.47 -5.65 -5.66
CA ASP A 58 -8.12 -6.50 -6.66
C ASP A 58 -7.55 -6.25 -8.06
N ALA A 59 -7.32 -5.00 -8.43
CA ALA A 59 -6.73 -4.63 -9.72
C ALA A 59 -5.30 -5.20 -9.87
N LEU A 60 -4.51 -5.15 -8.80
CA LEU A 60 -3.14 -5.68 -8.76
C LEU A 60 -3.11 -7.20 -8.95
N PHE A 61 -4.02 -7.93 -8.28
CA PHE A 61 -4.15 -9.38 -8.44
C PHE A 61 -4.66 -9.76 -9.83
N THR A 62 -5.68 -9.06 -10.32
CA THR A 62 -6.24 -9.28 -11.68
C THR A 62 -5.18 -9.08 -12.75
N ALA A 63 -4.33 -8.06 -12.61
CA ALA A 63 -3.22 -7.81 -13.54
C ALA A 63 -2.01 -8.74 -13.36
N GLY A 64 -1.96 -9.56 -12.30
CA GLY A 64 -0.79 -10.39 -11.98
C GLY A 64 0.48 -9.57 -11.71
N THR A 65 0.33 -8.38 -11.14
CA THR A 65 1.43 -7.43 -10.95
C THR A 65 2.43 -7.97 -9.93
N SER A 66 3.71 -8.09 -10.32
CA SER A 66 4.75 -8.53 -9.38
C SER A 66 4.92 -7.56 -8.20
N PRO A 67 5.40 -8.01 -7.03
CA PRO A 67 5.31 -7.21 -5.80
C PRO A 67 5.97 -5.82 -5.86
N PRO A 68 7.19 -5.62 -6.42
CA PRO A 68 7.78 -4.27 -6.40
C PRO A 68 7.04 -3.26 -7.29
N PRO A 69 6.65 -3.57 -8.55
CA PRO A 69 5.72 -2.73 -9.31
C PRO A 69 4.38 -2.50 -8.62
N ALA A 70 3.83 -3.49 -7.92
CA ALA A 70 2.57 -3.33 -7.18
C ALA A 70 2.67 -2.25 -6.10
N LEU A 71 3.77 -2.23 -5.34
CA LEU A 71 4.04 -1.19 -4.34
C LEU A 71 4.17 0.20 -4.95
N ARG A 72 4.75 0.31 -6.15
CA ARG A 72 4.81 1.58 -6.89
C ARG A 72 3.40 2.07 -7.23
N VAL A 73 2.56 1.21 -7.80
CA VAL A 73 1.18 1.57 -8.16
C VAL A 73 0.39 2.00 -6.92
N ALA A 74 0.49 1.24 -5.83
CA ALA A 74 -0.16 1.58 -4.57
C ALA A 74 0.27 2.96 -4.04
N ALA A 75 1.57 3.27 -4.11
CA ALA A 75 2.09 4.59 -3.73
C ALA A 75 1.55 5.71 -4.61
N ILE A 76 1.47 5.52 -5.93
CA ILE A 76 0.95 6.54 -6.87
C ILE A 76 -0.50 6.89 -6.51
N MET A 77 -1.35 5.87 -6.36
CA MET A 77 -2.76 6.09 -6.03
C MET A 77 -2.95 6.74 -4.67
N ASN A 78 -2.28 6.24 -3.63
CA ASN A 78 -2.44 6.77 -2.28
C ASN A 78 -1.88 8.20 -2.16
N VAL A 79 -0.83 8.56 -2.90
CA VAL A 79 -0.37 9.96 -2.97
C VAL A 79 -1.40 10.85 -3.66
N ALA A 80 -1.99 10.39 -4.78
CA ALA A 80 -3.04 11.15 -5.48
C ALA A 80 -4.28 11.37 -4.60
N VAL A 81 -4.74 10.33 -3.91
CA VAL A 81 -5.86 10.40 -2.97
C VAL A 81 -5.55 11.35 -1.82
N PHE A 82 -4.36 11.23 -1.21
CA PHE A 82 -3.94 12.11 -0.12
C PHE A 82 -3.87 13.58 -0.53
N ASP A 83 -3.21 13.89 -1.65
CA ASP A 83 -3.09 15.27 -2.12
C ASP A 83 -4.45 15.84 -2.57
N ALA A 84 -5.34 15.01 -3.12
CA ALA A 84 -6.68 15.42 -3.50
C ALA A 84 -7.52 15.82 -2.28
N GLU A 85 -7.56 14.96 -1.26
CA GLU A 85 -8.23 15.24 0.02
C GLU A 85 -7.63 16.46 0.73
N ASN A 86 -6.31 16.50 0.85
CA ASN A 86 -5.62 17.60 1.54
C ASN A 86 -5.76 18.94 0.79
N GLY A 87 -6.01 18.90 -0.52
CA GLY A 87 -6.37 20.08 -1.31
C GLY A 87 -7.75 20.65 -0.98
N VAL A 88 -8.69 19.82 -0.52
CA VAL A 88 -10.03 20.21 -0.06
C VAL A 88 -9.96 20.71 1.39
N TYR A 89 -9.41 19.89 2.30
CA TYR A 89 -9.18 20.26 3.70
C TYR A 89 -7.68 20.28 4.00
N ARG A 90 -7.10 21.48 3.91
CA ARG A 90 -5.65 21.67 4.06
C ARG A 90 -5.22 21.55 5.52
N GLN A 91 -4.91 20.32 5.92
CA GLN A 91 -4.42 19.98 7.26
C GLN A 91 -2.93 19.64 7.28
N PHE A 92 -2.42 19.14 6.16
CA PHE A 92 -1.05 18.64 6.03
C PHE A 92 -0.31 19.35 4.91
N HIS A 93 1.02 19.16 4.87
CA HIS A 93 1.80 19.57 3.71
C HIS A 93 1.57 18.58 2.57
N PRO A 94 1.21 19.03 1.35
CA PRO A 94 1.06 18.15 0.20
C PRO A 94 2.35 17.40 -0.11
N ILE A 95 2.22 16.23 -0.71
CA ILE A 95 3.37 15.44 -1.18
C ILE A 95 3.92 16.01 -2.48
N HIS A 96 3.03 16.40 -3.41
CA HIS A 96 3.41 16.96 -4.69
C HIS A 96 2.48 18.09 -5.16
N PHE A 97 1.17 17.89 -5.10
CA PHE A 97 0.20 18.81 -5.69
C PHE A 97 -0.27 19.85 -4.67
N ASP A 98 0.31 21.05 -4.72
CA ASP A 98 0.04 22.13 -3.77
C ASP A 98 -0.93 23.19 -4.31
N ARG A 99 -2.16 22.76 -4.62
CA ARG A 99 -3.26 23.66 -4.98
C ARG A 99 -4.45 23.43 -4.04
N VAL A 100 -5.29 24.44 -3.91
CA VAL A 100 -6.51 24.39 -3.09
C VAL A 100 -7.73 24.17 -3.98
N ALA A 101 -8.62 23.28 -3.56
CA ALA A 101 -9.84 22.98 -4.27
C ALA A 101 -10.80 24.19 -4.29
N PRO A 102 -11.69 24.29 -5.29
CA PRO A 102 -12.81 25.22 -5.24
C PRO A 102 -13.64 25.08 -3.95
N ARG A 103 -14.28 26.17 -3.53
CA ARG A 103 -15.19 26.11 -2.37
C ARG A 103 -16.39 25.23 -2.69
N GLY A 104 -16.83 24.43 -1.71
CA GLY A 104 -17.92 23.47 -1.88
C GLY A 104 -17.53 22.19 -2.60
N THR A 105 -16.23 21.94 -2.83
CA THR A 105 -15.77 20.66 -3.36
C THR A 105 -15.99 19.54 -2.33
N SER A 106 -16.70 18.48 -2.74
CA SER A 106 -16.83 17.26 -1.93
C SER A 106 -15.46 16.59 -1.77
N ARG A 107 -15.11 16.27 -0.52
CA ARG A 107 -13.89 15.54 -0.17
C ARG A 107 -13.93 14.12 -0.73
N TRP A 108 -15.02 13.40 -0.50
CA TRP A 108 -15.08 12.00 -0.88
C TRP A 108 -15.17 11.82 -2.40
N ALA A 109 -15.89 12.69 -3.11
CA ALA A 109 -15.86 12.70 -4.56
C ALA A 109 -14.46 13.04 -5.13
N ALA A 110 -13.67 13.87 -4.44
CA ALA A 110 -12.27 14.10 -4.82
C ALA A 110 -11.39 12.86 -4.63
N VAL A 111 -11.59 12.11 -3.55
CA VAL A 111 -10.90 10.82 -3.32
C VAL A 111 -11.26 9.80 -4.41
N ILE A 112 -12.55 9.61 -4.67
CA ILE A 112 -13.08 8.71 -5.72
C ILE A 112 -12.48 9.09 -7.07
N GLY A 113 -12.61 10.35 -7.48
CA GLY A 113 -12.10 10.83 -8.77
C GLY A 113 -10.60 10.65 -8.93
N ALA A 114 -9.82 10.86 -7.85
CA ALA A 114 -8.37 10.65 -7.88
C ALA A 114 -7.98 9.17 -8.01
N ALA A 115 -8.63 8.29 -7.24
CA ALA A 115 -8.38 6.85 -7.26
C ALA A 115 -8.80 6.23 -8.61
N TYR A 116 -10.02 6.50 -9.05
CA TYR A 116 -10.56 6.07 -10.35
C TYR A 116 -9.65 6.47 -11.49
N THR A 117 -9.28 7.76 -11.57
CA THR A 117 -8.41 8.28 -12.64
C THR A 117 -7.04 7.59 -12.62
N THR A 118 -6.47 7.39 -11.42
CA THR A 118 -5.15 6.74 -11.28
C THR A 118 -5.19 5.30 -11.76
N LEU A 119 -6.14 4.51 -11.26
CA LEU A 119 -6.24 3.09 -11.58
C LEU A 119 -6.62 2.85 -13.05
N SER A 120 -7.56 3.63 -13.59
CA SER A 120 -7.95 3.58 -15.00
C SER A 120 -6.77 3.82 -15.94
N LYS A 121 -5.87 4.75 -15.60
CA LYS A 121 -4.67 5.04 -16.39
C LYS A 121 -3.59 3.96 -16.27
N LEU A 122 -3.45 3.35 -15.09
CA LEU A 122 -2.42 2.33 -14.85
C LEU A 122 -2.85 0.93 -15.32
N PHE A 123 -4.16 0.65 -15.36
CA PHE A 123 -4.74 -0.62 -15.79
C PHE A 123 -5.87 -0.42 -16.81
N PRO A 124 -5.56 0.08 -18.02
CA PRO A 124 -6.58 0.41 -19.02
C PRO A 124 -7.43 -0.79 -19.48
N THR A 125 -6.93 -2.03 -19.31
CA THR A 125 -7.70 -3.25 -19.63
C THR A 125 -8.81 -3.55 -18.61
N GLN A 126 -8.83 -2.86 -17.46
CA GLN A 126 -9.82 -3.02 -16.40
C GLN A 126 -10.81 -1.85 -16.34
N GLN A 127 -10.85 -1.00 -17.38
CA GLN A 127 -11.65 0.23 -17.41
C GLN A 127 -13.12 0.00 -17.01
N SER A 128 -13.78 -0.99 -17.62
CA SER A 128 -15.19 -1.28 -17.34
C SER A 128 -15.46 -1.67 -15.88
N LYS A 129 -14.47 -2.26 -15.19
CA LYS A 129 -14.58 -2.54 -13.76
C LYS A 129 -14.51 -1.24 -12.96
N PHE A 130 -13.53 -0.37 -13.24
CA PHE A 130 -13.40 0.90 -12.53
C PHE A 130 -14.58 1.84 -12.78
N ASP A 131 -15.18 1.82 -13.98
CA ASP A 131 -16.40 2.58 -14.27
C ASP A 131 -17.58 2.11 -13.39
N ALA A 132 -17.67 0.80 -13.14
CA ALA A 132 -18.69 0.22 -12.26
C ALA A 132 -18.41 0.49 -10.77
N ASP A 133 -17.15 0.39 -10.36
CA ASP A 133 -16.70 0.71 -9.00
C ASP A 133 -16.96 2.19 -8.68
N GLU A 134 -16.60 3.13 -9.58
CA GLU A 134 -16.87 4.56 -9.43
C GLU A 134 -18.36 4.85 -9.29
N ALA A 135 -19.20 4.25 -10.16
CA ALA A 135 -20.65 4.40 -10.06
C ALA A 135 -21.20 3.86 -8.72
N ALA A 136 -20.64 2.76 -8.22
CA ALA A 136 -21.05 2.18 -6.94
C ALA A 136 -20.62 3.04 -5.75
N SER A 137 -19.37 3.52 -5.70
CA SER A 137 -18.88 4.42 -4.65
C SER A 137 -19.71 5.72 -4.62
N LEU A 138 -19.98 6.32 -5.79
CA LEU A 138 -20.81 7.53 -5.88
C LEU A 138 -22.26 7.31 -5.42
N ALA A 139 -22.82 6.12 -5.64
CA ALA A 139 -24.17 5.78 -5.18
C ALA A 139 -24.22 5.45 -3.67
N ALA A 140 -23.11 4.96 -3.11
CA ALA A 140 -22.97 4.64 -1.69
C ALA A 140 -22.56 5.87 -0.85
N MET A 141 -22.04 6.92 -1.49
CA MET A 141 -21.67 8.16 -0.84
C MET A 141 -22.90 8.79 -0.16
N THR A 142 -22.90 8.82 1.18
CA THR A 142 -23.96 9.42 2.00
C THR A 142 -23.54 10.80 2.45
N ASP A 143 -24.44 11.79 2.32
CA ASP A 143 -24.31 13.22 2.71
C ASP A 143 -22.88 13.64 3.06
N ASP A 144 -22.15 14.21 2.11
CA ASP A 144 -20.98 14.99 2.46
C ASP A 144 -21.43 16.23 3.24
N GLU A 145 -20.66 16.65 4.26
CA GLU A 145 -21.00 17.83 5.06
C GLU A 145 -21.15 19.11 4.21
N ASP A 146 -20.62 19.06 2.98
CA ASP A 146 -20.67 20.10 1.94
C ASP A 146 -21.62 19.77 0.77
N ASP A 147 -22.46 18.72 0.87
CA ASP A 147 -23.47 18.40 -0.16
C ASP A 147 -24.67 19.35 -0.05
N ASP A 148 -24.88 20.15 -1.10
CA ASP A 148 -26.02 21.06 -1.22
C ASP A 148 -27.24 20.40 -1.90
N GLY A 149 -27.17 19.09 -2.17
CA GLY A 149 -28.21 18.33 -2.85
C GLY A 149 -28.36 18.65 -4.34
N SER A 150 -27.50 19.51 -4.90
CA SER A 150 -27.48 19.85 -6.32
C SER A 150 -26.57 18.95 -7.16
N GLY A 151 -25.71 18.16 -6.50
CA GLY A 151 -24.66 17.36 -7.14
C GLY A 151 -23.44 18.18 -7.60
N GLN A 152 -23.46 19.50 -7.39
CA GLN A 152 -22.35 20.39 -7.77
C GLN A 152 -21.09 20.08 -6.96
N SER A 153 -21.22 19.82 -5.66
CA SER A 153 -20.11 19.46 -4.78
C SER A 153 -19.38 18.21 -5.26
N THR A 154 -20.14 17.17 -5.62
CA THR A 154 -19.66 15.90 -6.19
C THR A 154 -18.96 16.13 -7.53
N SER A 155 -19.57 16.90 -8.44
CA SER A 155 -18.95 17.21 -9.74
C SER A 155 -17.62 17.96 -9.60
N LEU A 156 -17.56 18.93 -8.67
CA LEU A 156 -16.33 19.64 -8.34
C LEU A 156 -15.28 18.70 -7.74
N GLY A 157 -15.69 17.77 -6.88
CA GLY A 157 -14.84 16.73 -6.29
C GLY A 157 -14.20 15.86 -7.35
N LEU A 158 -15.02 15.24 -8.21
CA LEU A 158 -14.53 14.38 -9.28
C LEU A 158 -13.53 15.11 -10.19
N ALA A 159 -13.87 16.33 -10.64
CA ALA A 159 -12.99 17.13 -11.49
C ALA A 159 -11.67 17.51 -10.79
N TRP A 160 -11.73 17.82 -9.49
CA TRP A 160 -10.56 18.10 -8.67
C TRP A 160 -9.66 16.87 -8.53
N GLY A 161 -10.23 15.73 -8.12
CA GLY A 161 -9.53 14.46 -7.97
C GLY A 161 -8.87 14.01 -9.27
N THR A 162 -9.57 14.09 -10.40
CA THR A 162 -9.01 13.83 -11.73
C THR A 162 -7.83 14.75 -12.05
N THR A 163 -7.90 16.03 -11.70
CA THR A 163 -6.80 16.98 -11.92
C THR A 163 -5.57 16.57 -11.11
N VAL A 164 -5.74 16.28 -9.81
CA VAL A 164 -4.65 15.84 -8.93
C VAL A 164 -4.03 14.54 -9.42
N ALA A 165 -4.84 13.53 -9.72
CA ALA A 165 -4.36 12.23 -10.19
C ALA A 165 -3.56 12.33 -11.50
N ASN A 166 -4.01 13.14 -12.46
CA ASN A 166 -3.27 13.35 -13.70
C ASN A 166 -1.91 14.02 -13.45
N ASP A 167 -1.84 14.97 -12.52
CA ASP A 167 -0.58 15.63 -12.15
C ASP A 167 0.40 14.64 -11.49
N ILE A 168 -0.07 13.85 -10.52
CA ILE A 168 0.72 12.79 -9.88
C ILE A 168 1.19 11.74 -10.91
N LEU A 169 0.32 11.32 -11.83
CA LEU A 169 0.70 10.40 -12.90
C LEU A 169 1.76 10.99 -13.82
N ALA A 170 1.65 12.28 -14.18
CA ALA A 170 2.64 12.97 -15.00
C ALA A 170 3.99 13.08 -14.27
N TRP A 171 3.96 13.43 -12.98
CA TRP A 171 5.14 13.43 -12.12
C TRP A 171 5.82 12.05 -12.10
N ARG A 172 5.03 10.99 -11.92
CA ARG A 172 5.54 9.62 -11.82
C ARG A 172 5.84 8.95 -13.16
N ALA A 173 5.39 9.50 -14.29
CA ALA A 173 5.75 9.00 -15.62
C ALA A 173 7.26 9.08 -15.91
N THR A 174 7.98 9.98 -15.24
CA THR A 174 9.42 10.24 -15.45
C THR A 174 10.29 9.80 -14.27
N ASP A 175 9.83 8.82 -13.50
CA ASP A 175 10.54 8.33 -12.31
C ASP A 175 11.60 7.26 -12.58
N GLY A 176 11.79 6.87 -13.84
CA GLY A 176 12.77 5.86 -14.25
C GLY A 176 12.25 4.42 -14.22
N PHE A 177 10.96 4.19 -13.91
CA PHE A 177 10.37 2.85 -13.88
C PHE A 177 10.38 2.15 -15.26
N THR A 178 10.21 2.91 -16.34
CA THR A 178 10.21 2.40 -17.72
C THR A 178 11.61 2.36 -18.35
N THR A 179 12.65 2.78 -17.61
CA THR A 179 14.02 2.74 -18.10
C THR A 179 14.50 1.30 -18.25
N VAL A 180 14.95 0.97 -19.45
CA VAL A 180 15.52 -0.36 -19.76
C VAL A 180 17.01 -0.34 -19.47
N TYR A 181 17.45 -1.28 -18.63
CA TYR A 181 18.86 -1.49 -18.30
C TYR A 181 19.40 -2.71 -19.06
N SER A 182 20.71 -2.73 -19.31
CA SER A 182 21.37 -3.91 -19.87
C SER A 182 21.11 -5.12 -18.96
N PRO A 183 20.78 -6.30 -19.50
CA PRO A 183 20.59 -7.50 -18.70
C PRO A 183 21.84 -7.81 -17.86
N PHE A 184 21.65 -8.02 -16.55
CA PHE A 184 22.69 -8.50 -15.66
C PHE A 184 22.55 -10.00 -15.43
N THR A 185 23.55 -10.77 -15.86
CA THR A 185 23.59 -12.25 -15.75
C THR A 185 24.55 -12.74 -14.68
N GLY A 186 25.01 -11.85 -13.79
CA GLY A 186 25.88 -12.24 -12.69
C GLY A 186 27.35 -12.42 -13.05
N GLY A 187 28.09 -13.06 -12.15
CA GLY A 187 29.52 -13.36 -12.32
C GLY A 187 29.85 -14.82 -12.06
N THR A 188 31.08 -15.24 -12.37
CA THR A 188 31.56 -16.62 -12.15
C THR A 188 32.27 -16.81 -10.80
N ALA A 189 32.68 -15.72 -10.15
CA ALA A 189 33.35 -15.77 -8.85
C ALA A 189 32.40 -16.18 -7.72
N VAL A 190 32.94 -16.85 -6.69
CA VAL A 190 32.19 -17.26 -5.50
C VAL A 190 31.57 -16.03 -4.81
N GLY A 191 30.28 -16.11 -4.49
CA GLY A 191 29.51 -15.06 -3.82
C GLY A 191 28.88 -14.03 -4.76
N GLN A 192 29.14 -14.09 -6.06
CA GLN A 192 28.40 -13.30 -7.05
C GLN A 192 27.04 -13.95 -7.34
N TRP A 193 26.00 -13.14 -7.50
CA TRP A 193 24.69 -13.62 -7.95
C TRP A 193 24.82 -14.28 -9.32
N ARG A 194 24.00 -15.31 -9.58
CA ARG A 194 23.94 -16.04 -10.86
C ARG A 194 22.48 -16.42 -11.16
N PRO A 195 22.08 -16.45 -12.44
CA PRO A 195 20.79 -16.99 -12.84
C PRO A 195 20.61 -18.43 -12.35
N THR A 196 19.41 -18.75 -11.90
CA THR A 196 19.07 -20.07 -11.35
C THR A 196 18.15 -20.85 -12.31
N PRO A 197 18.23 -22.19 -12.31
CA PRO A 197 17.25 -23.02 -13.00
C PRO A 197 15.81 -22.73 -12.54
N PRO A 198 14.78 -23.04 -13.34
CA PRO A 198 14.89 -23.64 -14.69
C PRO A 198 15.15 -22.60 -15.79
N ALA A 199 14.76 -21.34 -15.58
CA ALA A 199 14.73 -20.35 -16.65
C ALA A 199 16.09 -19.70 -16.92
N PHE A 200 17.03 -19.71 -15.96
CA PHE A 200 18.30 -18.99 -16.05
C PHE A 200 18.13 -17.52 -16.51
N ALA A 201 17.05 -16.87 -16.05
CA ALA A 201 16.72 -15.51 -16.44
C ALA A 201 17.72 -14.48 -15.86
N PRO A 202 17.97 -13.37 -16.57
CA PRO A 202 18.72 -12.23 -16.02
C PRO A 202 18.05 -11.66 -14.75
N MET A 203 18.81 -10.87 -13.99
CA MET A 203 18.29 -10.18 -12.82
C MET A 203 17.11 -9.28 -13.20
N ALA A 204 15.98 -9.50 -12.53
CA ALA A 204 14.76 -8.73 -12.72
C ALA A 204 14.83 -7.39 -11.98
N LEU A 205 14.01 -6.43 -12.44
CA LEU A 205 13.67 -5.20 -11.73
C LEU A 205 14.87 -4.29 -11.36
N GLN A 206 15.92 -4.29 -12.18
CA GLN A 206 17.12 -3.46 -11.97
C GLN A 206 16.80 -1.96 -11.79
N GLN A 207 15.76 -1.47 -12.48
CA GLN A 207 15.32 -0.07 -12.44
C GLN A 207 14.99 0.43 -11.03
N PHE A 208 14.52 -0.43 -10.11
CA PHE A 208 14.13 -0.03 -8.76
C PHE A 208 15.29 0.54 -7.93
N SER A 209 16.54 0.24 -8.30
CA SER A 209 17.72 0.79 -7.62
C SER A 209 18.01 2.25 -8.01
N PHE A 210 17.44 2.72 -9.12
CA PHE A 210 17.75 4.00 -9.75
C PHE A 210 16.53 4.92 -9.91
N MET A 211 15.34 4.40 -9.60
CA MET A 211 14.11 5.18 -9.66
C MET A 211 14.14 6.36 -8.68
N LYS A 212 13.48 7.45 -9.08
CA LYS A 212 13.19 8.55 -8.15
C LYS A 212 12.33 8.01 -7.01
N THR A 213 12.75 8.30 -5.79
CA THR A 213 12.06 7.92 -4.56
C THR A 213 10.78 8.75 -4.37
N PHE A 214 9.91 8.33 -3.45
CA PHE A 214 8.72 9.11 -3.07
C PHE A 214 9.03 10.07 -1.92
N ALA A 215 9.53 9.53 -0.79
CA ALA A 215 9.76 10.30 0.44
C ALA A 215 11.20 10.26 0.97
N VAL A 216 11.96 9.21 0.66
CA VAL A 216 13.36 9.06 1.11
C VAL A 216 14.29 9.84 0.18
N ALA A 217 15.41 10.33 0.71
CA ALA A 217 16.32 11.20 -0.05
C ALA A 217 17.05 10.46 -1.19
N SER A 218 17.32 9.16 -1.02
CA SER A 218 17.93 8.31 -2.03
C SER A 218 17.66 6.83 -1.77
N ALA A 219 17.81 5.99 -2.80
CA ALA A 219 17.73 4.53 -2.68
C ALA A 219 18.83 3.95 -1.76
N GLN A 220 19.86 4.75 -1.43
CA GLN A 220 20.98 4.35 -0.58
C GLN A 220 20.83 4.78 0.88
N GLN A 221 19.78 5.51 1.25
CA GLN A 221 19.61 6.08 2.59
C GLN A 221 19.69 5.04 3.73
N PHE A 222 19.19 3.83 3.48
CA PHE A 222 19.14 2.74 4.48
C PHE A 222 19.97 1.52 4.09
N VAL A 223 21.05 1.72 3.34
CA VAL A 223 21.96 0.62 2.97
C VAL A 223 22.67 0.11 4.21
N ALA A 224 22.51 -1.19 4.49
CA ALA A 224 23.22 -1.85 5.57
C ALA A 224 24.75 -1.75 5.36
N PRO A 225 25.55 -1.70 6.44
CA PRO A 225 27.00 -1.75 6.33
C PRO A 225 27.41 -2.96 5.50
N LYS A 226 28.36 -2.77 4.58
CA LYS A 226 28.91 -3.88 3.79
C LYS A 226 29.42 -4.94 4.76
N THR A 227 28.82 -6.14 4.71
CA THR A 227 29.36 -7.27 5.47
C THR A 227 30.82 -7.46 5.06
N ALA A 228 31.69 -7.62 6.06
CA ALA A 228 33.13 -7.72 5.82
C ALA A 228 33.39 -8.79 4.75
N ARG A 229 34.05 -8.39 3.66
CA ARG A 229 34.44 -9.30 2.58
C ARG A 229 35.16 -10.50 3.19
N HIS A 230 34.93 -11.67 2.59
CA HIS A 230 35.60 -12.94 2.85
C HIS A 230 37.13 -12.82 3.02
N ARG A 231 37.59 -12.35 4.18
CA ARG A 231 38.94 -12.57 4.67
C ARG A 231 38.75 -13.22 6.04
N HIS A 232 38.81 -14.55 6.03
CA HIS A 232 39.11 -15.40 7.18
C HIS A 232 38.06 -15.77 8.24
N CYS A 233 36.74 -15.56 8.06
CA CYS A 233 35.76 -16.18 8.98
C CYS A 233 34.67 -16.99 8.24
N PRO A 234 34.75 -18.34 8.22
CA PRO A 234 33.79 -19.19 7.50
C PRO A 234 32.43 -19.36 8.21
N MET A 235 32.28 -18.94 9.47
CA MET A 235 31.16 -19.36 10.32
C MET A 235 29.82 -18.65 10.03
N GLY A 236 29.79 -17.34 9.78
CA GLY A 236 28.53 -16.59 9.66
C GLY A 236 27.66 -16.98 8.46
N LEU A 237 28.26 -17.02 7.25
CA LEU A 237 27.55 -17.43 6.04
C LEU A 237 27.33 -18.96 5.95
N ARG A 238 28.20 -19.78 6.58
CA ARG A 238 27.97 -21.23 6.65
C ARG A 238 26.84 -21.58 7.61
N LEU A 239 26.64 -20.83 8.69
CA LEU A 239 25.49 -21.03 9.57
C LEU A 239 24.19 -20.68 8.82
N GLN A 240 24.13 -19.54 8.14
CA GLN A 240 22.95 -19.17 7.34
C GLN A 240 22.70 -20.12 6.16
N ARG A 241 23.75 -20.51 5.42
CA ARG A 241 23.60 -21.46 4.30
C ARG A 241 23.26 -22.86 4.81
N GLY A 242 23.90 -23.34 5.88
CA GLY A 242 23.59 -24.62 6.49
C GLY A 242 22.20 -24.68 7.11
N GLU A 243 21.64 -23.54 7.53
CA GLU A 243 20.26 -23.43 7.98
C GLU A 243 19.27 -23.46 6.80
N VAL A 244 19.59 -22.80 5.69
CA VAL A 244 18.82 -22.87 4.43
C VAL A 244 18.86 -24.28 3.83
N ASP A 245 20.02 -24.94 3.80
CA ASP A 245 20.18 -26.29 3.24
C ASP A 245 19.53 -27.38 4.12
N ARG A 246 19.41 -27.15 5.44
CA ARG A 246 18.69 -28.04 6.37
C ARG A 246 17.18 -27.78 6.44
N LEU A 247 16.71 -26.65 5.93
CA LEU A 247 15.28 -26.33 5.91
C LEU A 247 14.45 -27.31 5.04
N PRO A 248 14.88 -27.70 3.82
CA PRO A 248 14.15 -28.69 3.03
C PRO A 248 14.20 -30.10 3.63
N ASP A 249 15.31 -30.51 4.25
CA ASP A 249 15.44 -31.83 4.91
C ASP A 249 14.59 -31.97 6.19
N ARG A 250 14.18 -30.85 6.81
CA ARG A 250 13.20 -30.85 7.90
C ARG A 250 11.74 -30.90 7.42
N LEU A 251 11.51 -30.85 6.11
CA LEU A 251 10.17 -30.81 5.50
C LEU A 251 9.78 -32.10 4.74
N SER A 252 10.48 -33.23 4.92
CA SER A 252 10.03 -34.56 4.46
C SER A 252 10.78 -35.71 5.18
N PRO A 253 10.19 -36.84 5.65
CA PRO A 253 8.81 -37.34 5.56
C PRO A 253 8.20 -37.72 6.94
N TYR A 254 8.19 -36.82 7.94
CA TYR A 254 7.40 -37.04 9.17
C TYR A 254 6.43 -35.87 9.41
N ARG A 255 5.18 -36.13 9.06
CA ARG A 255 4.00 -35.25 9.12
C ARG A 255 3.81 -34.67 10.54
N ARG A 256 4.05 -33.36 10.73
CA ARG A 256 3.33 -32.54 11.72
C ARG A 256 2.46 -31.51 10.98
N PRO A 257 1.18 -31.28 11.37
CA PRO A 257 0.23 -30.51 10.55
C PRO A 257 0.55 -29.00 10.42
N ASP A 258 1.47 -28.48 11.22
CA ASP A 258 1.53 -27.03 11.47
C ASP A 258 2.66 -26.30 10.71
N GLY A 259 3.61 -27.03 10.10
CA GLY A 259 4.78 -26.43 9.43
C GLY A 259 4.51 -25.80 8.05
N HIS A 260 3.47 -26.26 7.34
CA HIS A 260 3.16 -25.75 6.00
C HIS A 260 2.28 -24.48 5.98
N ARG A 261 1.74 -24.09 7.14
CA ARG A 261 0.83 -22.93 7.25
C ARG A 261 1.52 -21.57 7.13
N LEU A 262 2.83 -21.50 7.37
CA LEU A 262 3.57 -20.22 7.32
C LEU A 262 4.07 -19.85 5.91
N VAL A 263 4.29 -20.84 5.04
CA VAL A 263 4.90 -20.61 3.71
C VAL A 263 3.87 -20.58 2.58
N LEU A 264 2.71 -21.24 2.74
CA LEU A 264 1.63 -21.21 1.76
C LEU A 264 0.28 -21.00 2.44
N ARG A 265 -0.05 -19.73 2.77
CA ARG A 265 -1.44 -19.37 3.11
C ARG A 265 -2.24 -19.15 1.83
N ARG A 266 -2.60 -20.23 1.14
CA ARG A 266 -3.61 -20.20 0.07
C ARG A 266 -4.96 -19.91 0.73
N ARG A 267 -5.57 -18.74 0.51
CA ARG A 267 -6.99 -18.52 0.88
C ARG A 267 -7.80 -19.58 0.14
N ARG A 268 -8.47 -20.47 0.88
CA ARG A 268 -9.57 -21.27 0.32
C ARG A 268 -10.74 -20.30 0.13
N LEU A 269 -11.07 -19.98 -1.11
CA LEU A 269 -12.40 -19.47 -1.44
C LEU A 269 -13.38 -20.63 -1.26
N GLY A 270 -14.46 -20.38 -0.52
CA GLY A 270 -15.52 -21.36 -0.27
C GLY A 270 -16.32 -21.69 -1.54
N PRO A 271 -17.14 -22.76 -1.50
CA PRO A 271 -17.92 -23.18 -2.65
C PRO A 271 -19.06 -22.18 -2.93
N LEU A 272 -19.30 -21.97 -4.22
CA LEU A 272 -20.53 -21.38 -4.74
C LEU A 272 -21.64 -22.42 -4.60
N GLU A 273 -22.70 -22.06 -3.86
CA GLU A 273 -24.05 -22.62 -4.08
C GLU A 273 -24.85 -21.65 -4.94
#